data_AF-A0A5D4SEM5-F1
#
_entry.id   AF-A0A5D4SEM5-F1
#
_cell.length_a   1.000
_cell.length_b   1.000
_cell.length_c   1.000
_cell.angle_alpha   90.00
_cell.angle_beta   90.00
_cell.angle_gamma   90.00
#
_symmetry.space_group_name_H-M   'P 1'
#
loop_
_entity.id
_entity.type
_entity.pdbx_description
1 polymer ?
#
loop_
_entity_poly.entity_id
_entity_poly.type
_entity_poly.pdbx_seq_one_letter_code
_entity_poly.pdbx_strand_id
1 'polypeptide(L)'
;MHDLIKPINQLQASDWKFLLKDSSYIPDLQSKIDEAEKMLLVPFTDFTDPEMLYWFLYRKEHLNSDHDKSKRTINEYKRELIQFIEHLMEFSSDIDLDIDTVIEGSLFKSLSRRHVRRYQQWLAESSPYVKSKGSYSAATLARKTIILKSFLSFLYDSGYIKEPIHKGFLTATVRKDDRPNRDLGPKEVIMLLDYFRQQNHPIVFAIIHLLTTTGLRNEEFCKLTVGDLQYDSLSNGYYLNVLGKGNKRRQIPLREKSVDSIRVFRNARGLEDLAAAKKTEPLFTTNTGKPYSPSYLSQYLTKMINRSDLPFLSFRSSHVSPHTFRHSFAIISHISNIDIYKIMKSLGHEKIETTMIYLQKVLEREQHAIHDWREEILGEYI
;
A
#
# COMPACT_ATOMS: atom_id res chain seq x y z
N MET A 1 -40.12 -14.50 -23.73
CA MET A 1 -39.46 -15.59 -22.99
C MET A 1 -38.51 -16.38 -23.93
N HIS A 2 -37.66 -15.67 -24.67
CA HIS A 2 -36.58 -16.19 -25.51
C HIS A 2 -35.71 -14.95 -25.81
N ASP A 3 -34.70 -14.67 -24.99
CA ASP A 3 -33.59 -13.73 -25.28
C ASP A 3 -32.57 -13.62 -24.11
N LEU A 4 -32.20 -14.75 -23.49
CA LEU A 4 -31.28 -14.73 -22.33
C LEU A 4 -30.25 -15.87 -22.38
N ILE A 5 -29.65 -16.13 -23.54
CA ILE A 5 -28.56 -17.11 -23.65
C ILE A 5 -27.39 -16.47 -24.39
N LYS A 6 -26.41 -15.96 -23.65
CA LYS A 6 -25.08 -15.60 -24.18
C LYS A 6 -24.01 -16.44 -23.46
N PRO A 7 -23.14 -17.16 -24.19
CA PRO A 7 -22.01 -17.84 -23.58
C PRO A 7 -21.01 -16.84 -22.98
N ILE A 8 -20.27 -17.23 -21.93
CA ILE A 8 -19.30 -16.38 -21.22
C ILE A 8 -18.31 -15.69 -22.17
N ASN A 9 -17.95 -16.36 -23.27
CA ASN A 9 -17.05 -15.86 -24.30
C ASN A 9 -17.64 -14.71 -25.17
N GLN A 10 -18.93 -14.38 -25.03
CA GLN A 10 -19.57 -13.23 -25.66
C GLN A 10 -19.68 -12.00 -24.74
N LEU A 11 -19.38 -12.13 -23.45
CA LEU A 11 -19.16 -10.97 -22.59
C LEU A 11 -17.80 -10.38 -22.99
N GLN A 12 -17.72 -9.07 -23.28
CA GLN A 12 -16.43 -8.44 -23.53
C GLN A 12 -15.97 -7.68 -22.28
N ALA A 13 -14.71 -7.89 -21.88
CA ALA A 13 -14.10 -7.13 -20.78
C ALA A 13 -14.07 -5.60 -21.05
N SER A 14 -14.18 -5.19 -22.32
CA SER A 14 -14.32 -3.79 -22.74
C SER A 14 -15.59 -3.13 -22.19
N ASP A 15 -16.69 -3.87 -22.08
CA ASP A 15 -17.99 -3.35 -21.59
C ASP A 15 -17.90 -2.87 -20.14
N TRP A 16 -17.06 -3.53 -19.34
CA TRP A 16 -16.80 -3.21 -17.94
C TRP A 16 -15.85 -2.02 -17.77
N LYS A 17 -14.88 -1.88 -18.68
CA LYS A 17 -13.88 -0.81 -18.63
C LYS A 17 -14.46 0.55 -19.02
N PHE A 18 -15.50 0.57 -19.86
CA PHE A 18 -16.14 1.80 -20.32
C PHE A 18 -16.78 2.59 -19.17
N LEU A 19 -17.51 1.91 -18.29
CA LEU A 19 -18.22 2.54 -17.17
C LEU A 19 -17.26 3.06 -16.08
N LEU A 20 -16.11 2.43 -15.88
CA LEU A 20 -15.22 2.73 -14.75
C LEU A 20 -14.31 3.96 -14.94
N LYS A 21 -14.63 4.90 -15.83
CA LYS A 21 -13.73 6.03 -16.16
C LYS A 21 -13.61 7.06 -15.04
N ASP A 22 -14.72 7.48 -14.46
CA ASP A 22 -14.80 8.46 -13.36
C ASP A 22 -16.07 8.22 -12.54
N SER A 23 -16.38 9.09 -11.57
CA SER A 23 -17.56 8.98 -10.69
C SER A 23 -18.82 9.69 -11.22
N SER A 24 -18.85 10.12 -12.49
CA SER A 24 -19.94 10.93 -13.06
C SER A 24 -21.27 10.21 -13.21
N TYR A 25 -21.27 8.87 -13.25
CA TYR A 25 -22.45 8.04 -13.44
C TYR A 25 -23.15 7.65 -12.11
N ILE A 26 -22.58 8.04 -10.96
CA ILE A 26 -23.18 7.78 -9.65
C ILE A 26 -24.59 8.38 -9.49
N PRO A 27 -24.87 9.63 -9.93
CA PRO A 27 -26.20 10.21 -9.82
C PRO A 27 -27.28 9.41 -10.58
N ASP A 28 -26.97 8.93 -11.80
CA ASP A 28 -27.89 8.10 -12.58
C ASP A 28 -28.21 6.77 -11.87
N LEU A 29 -27.20 6.13 -11.29
CA LEU A 29 -27.40 4.91 -10.50
C LEU A 29 -28.16 5.16 -9.20
N GLN A 30 -27.95 6.30 -8.55
CA GLN A 30 -28.75 6.69 -7.38
C GLN A 30 -30.22 6.87 -7.78
N SER A 31 -30.50 7.55 -8.89
CA SER A 31 -31.88 7.71 -9.39
C SER A 31 -32.56 6.37 -9.65
N LYS A 32 -31.85 5.37 -10.20
CA LYS A 32 -32.39 4.01 -10.37
C LYS A 32 -32.75 3.34 -9.05
N ILE A 33 -31.94 3.55 -8.00
CA ILE A 33 -32.24 3.03 -6.66
C ILE A 33 -33.47 3.73 -6.09
N ASP A 34 -33.52 5.06 -6.17
CA ASP A 34 -34.62 5.87 -5.65
C ASP A 34 -35.95 5.52 -6.36
N GLU A 35 -35.91 5.26 -7.67
CA GLU A 35 -37.07 4.80 -8.45
C GLU A 35 -37.54 3.40 -8.03
N ALA A 36 -36.61 2.45 -7.84
CA ALA A 36 -36.94 1.11 -7.36
C ALA A 36 -37.58 1.15 -5.97
N GLU A 37 -37.02 1.93 -5.04
CA GLU A 37 -37.55 2.12 -3.70
C GLU A 37 -38.93 2.79 -3.72
N LYS A 38 -39.11 3.81 -4.56
CA LYS A 38 -40.41 4.47 -4.78
C LYS A 38 -41.47 3.49 -5.29
N MET A 39 -41.08 2.48 -6.07
CA MET A 39 -41.96 1.42 -6.56
C MET A 39 -42.08 0.22 -5.59
N LEU A 40 -41.48 0.29 -4.39
CA LEU A 40 -41.42 -0.81 -3.41
C LEU A 40 -40.76 -2.09 -3.97
N LEU A 41 -39.83 -1.93 -4.92
CA LEU A 41 -38.99 -3.00 -5.45
C LEU A 41 -37.71 -3.12 -4.62
N VAL A 42 -37.04 -4.27 -4.72
CA VAL A 42 -35.74 -4.45 -4.07
C VAL A 42 -34.71 -3.54 -4.77
N PRO A 43 -33.93 -2.74 -4.02
CA PRO A 43 -32.84 -1.96 -4.60
C PRO A 43 -31.93 -2.83 -5.46
N PHE A 44 -31.38 -2.28 -6.55
CA PHE A 44 -30.47 -2.97 -7.48
C PHE A 44 -31.09 -4.08 -8.35
N THR A 45 -32.42 -4.28 -8.35
CA THR A 45 -33.07 -5.30 -9.19
C THR A 45 -32.74 -5.12 -10.69
N ASP A 46 -32.74 -3.88 -11.16
CA ASP A 46 -32.47 -3.53 -12.57
C ASP A 46 -31.00 -3.20 -12.85
N PHE A 47 -30.10 -3.48 -11.90
CA PHE A 47 -28.68 -3.24 -12.11
C PHE A 47 -28.05 -4.35 -12.94
N THR A 48 -27.14 -3.95 -13.81
CA THR A 48 -26.22 -4.85 -14.49
C THR A 48 -24.97 -5.08 -13.64
N ASP A 49 -24.27 -6.15 -14.00
CA ASP A 49 -22.99 -6.56 -13.43
C ASP A 49 -21.95 -5.41 -13.38
N PRO A 50 -21.72 -4.64 -14.47
CA PRO A 50 -20.86 -3.46 -14.45
C PRO A 50 -21.36 -2.32 -13.54
N GLU A 51 -22.67 -2.09 -13.45
CA GLU A 51 -23.25 -1.05 -12.60
C GLU A 51 -23.07 -1.37 -11.11
N MET A 52 -23.22 -2.64 -10.73
CA MET A 52 -22.92 -3.10 -9.37
C MET A 52 -21.45 -2.89 -9.00
N LEU A 53 -20.53 -3.21 -9.92
CA LEU A 53 -19.10 -2.96 -9.74
C LEU A 53 -18.80 -1.46 -9.60
N TYR A 54 -19.40 -0.64 -10.47
CA TYR A 54 -19.23 0.81 -10.45
C TYR A 54 -19.74 1.42 -9.15
N TRP A 55 -20.95 1.05 -8.73
CA TRP A 55 -21.55 1.48 -7.47
C TRP A 55 -20.66 1.11 -6.27
N PHE A 56 -20.14 -0.11 -6.23
CA PHE A 56 -19.22 -0.53 -5.17
C PHE A 56 -17.95 0.32 -5.07
N LEU A 57 -17.42 0.75 -6.21
CA LEU A 57 -16.17 1.50 -6.27
C LEU A 57 -16.34 2.98 -5.94
N TYR A 58 -17.44 3.61 -6.36
CA TYR A 58 -17.59 5.07 -6.36
C TYR A 58 -18.70 5.61 -5.47
N ARG A 59 -19.58 4.77 -4.90
CA ARG A 59 -20.63 5.25 -3.98
C ARG A 59 -20.02 6.01 -2.81
N LYS A 60 -20.73 7.03 -2.35
CA LYS A 60 -20.45 7.71 -1.09
C LYS A 60 -21.05 6.89 0.05
N GLU A 61 -20.24 6.56 1.05
CA GLU A 61 -20.70 5.85 2.25
C GLU A 61 -20.81 6.81 3.44
N HIS A 62 -20.22 8.00 3.31
CA HIS A 62 -20.15 8.99 4.38
C HIS A 62 -20.62 10.37 3.92
N LEU A 63 -21.28 11.10 4.82
CA LEU A 63 -21.66 12.51 4.62
C LEU A 63 -20.43 13.40 4.40
N ASN A 64 -19.30 13.06 5.02
CA ASN A 64 -18.01 13.68 4.76
C ASN A 64 -17.17 12.78 3.86
N SER A 65 -16.88 13.25 2.64
CA SER A 65 -16.14 12.49 1.63
C SER A 65 -14.68 12.20 2.00
N ASP A 66 -14.12 12.84 3.04
CA ASP A 66 -12.79 12.51 3.56
C ASP A 66 -12.72 11.11 4.19
N HIS A 67 -13.87 10.53 4.54
CA HIS A 67 -13.98 9.17 5.05
C HIS A 67 -14.29 8.14 3.97
N ASP A 68 -14.64 8.57 2.75
CA ASP A 68 -14.84 7.66 1.63
C ASP A 68 -13.50 7.03 1.19
N LYS A 69 -13.60 6.01 0.33
CA LYS A 69 -12.43 5.33 -0.22
C LYS A 69 -11.56 6.34 -0.97
N SER A 70 -10.31 6.47 -0.55
CA SER A 70 -9.36 7.35 -1.24
C SER A 70 -9.21 6.97 -2.71
N LYS A 71 -8.88 7.91 -3.60
CA LYS A 71 -8.61 7.62 -5.04
C LYS A 71 -7.64 6.47 -5.25
N ARG A 72 -6.63 6.34 -4.37
CA ARG A 72 -5.68 5.23 -4.38
C ARG A 72 -6.35 3.90 -4.06
N THR A 73 -7.18 3.87 -3.02
CA THR A 73 -7.95 2.68 -2.62
C THR A 73 -8.89 2.24 -3.74
N ILE A 74 -9.62 3.19 -4.35
CA ILE A 74 -10.51 2.93 -5.49
C ILE A 74 -9.72 2.30 -6.65
N ASN A 75 -8.58 2.87 -7.02
CA ASN A 75 -7.75 2.33 -8.10
C ASN A 75 -7.19 0.93 -7.79
N GLU A 76 -6.85 0.66 -6.53
CA GLU A 76 -6.42 -0.67 -6.09
C GLU A 76 -7.58 -1.67 -6.21
N TYR A 77 -8.75 -1.35 -5.65
CA TYR A 77 -9.95 -2.19 -5.72
C TYR A 77 -10.37 -2.45 -7.17
N LYS A 78 -10.43 -1.39 -7.98
CA LYS A 78 -10.75 -1.46 -9.41
C LYS A 78 -9.80 -2.41 -10.15
N ARG A 79 -8.49 -2.28 -9.95
CA ARG A 79 -7.50 -3.16 -10.59
C ARG A 79 -7.72 -4.62 -10.20
N GLU A 80 -7.92 -4.90 -8.91
CA GLU A 80 -8.10 -6.27 -8.44
C GLU A 80 -9.42 -6.90 -8.91
N LEU A 81 -10.51 -6.12 -8.94
CA LEU A 81 -11.82 -6.61 -9.39
C LEU A 81 -11.87 -6.82 -10.89
N ILE A 82 -11.30 -5.91 -11.68
CA ILE A 82 -11.18 -6.09 -13.13
C ILE A 82 -10.33 -7.33 -13.43
N GLN A 83 -9.19 -7.48 -12.76
CA GLN A 83 -8.33 -8.65 -12.95
C GLN A 83 -9.07 -9.95 -12.60
N PHE A 84 -9.88 -9.96 -11.53
CA PHE A 84 -10.71 -11.11 -11.19
C PHE A 84 -11.70 -11.45 -12.31
N ILE A 85 -12.41 -10.47 -12.84
CA ILE A 85 -13.38 -10.66 -13.93
C ILE A 85 -12.67 -11.16 -15.19
N GLU A 86 -11.57 -10.52 -15.59
CA GLU A 86 -10.74 -10.94 -16.73
C GLU A 86 -10.27 -12.38 -16.55
N HIS A 87 -9.80 -12.75 -15.36
CA HIS A 87 -9.37 -14.11 -15.10
C HIS A 87 -10.50 -15.13 -15.22
N LEU A 88 -11.69 -14.83 -14.69
CA LEU A 88 -12.84 -15.71 -14.81
C LEU A 88 -13.27 -15.91 -16.27
N MET A 89 -13.08 -14.91 -17.12
CA MET A 89 -13.46 -14.97 -18.52
C MET A 89 -12.40 -15.67 -19.39
N GLU A 90 -11.15 -15.27 -19.26
CA GLU A 90 -10.03 -15.73 -20.10
C GLU A 90 -9.49 -17.10 -19.69
N PHE A 91 -9.53 -17.42 -18.39
CA PHE A 91 -8.96 -18.65 -17.83
C PHE A 91 -10.04 -19.57 -17.24
N SER A 92 -11.27 -19.47 -17.75
CA SER A 92 -12.42 -20.24 -17.25
C SER A 92 -12.18 -21.76 -17.23
N SER A 93 -11.53 -22.29 -18.26
CA SER A 93 -11.13 -23.71 -18.33
C SER A 93 -10.06 -24.08 -17.30
N ASP A 94 -9.02 -23.25 -17.14
CA ASP A 94 -7.94 -23.50 -16.17
C ASP A 94 -8.43 -23.41 -14.72
N ILE A 95 -9.41 -22.54 -14.46
CA ILE A 95 -10.06 -22.38 -13.15
C ILE A 95 -11.08 -23.51 -12.91
N ASP A 96 -11.45 -24.28 -13.94
CA ASP A 96 -12.55 -25.24 -13.89
C ASP A 96 -13.84 -24.55 -13.40
N LEU A 97 -14.25 -23.47 -14.09
CA LEU A 97 -15.43 -22.70 -13.69
C LEU A 97 -16.74 -23.43 -13.90
N ASP A 98 -16.78 -24.39 -14.84
CA ASP A 98 -17.95 -25.19 -15.21
C ASP A 98 -19.29 -24.42 -15.14
N ILE A 99 -19.31 -23.27 -15.82
CA ILE A 99 -20.49 -22.46 -16.09
C ILE A 99 -20.77 -22.57 -17.58
N ASP A 100 -21.71 -23.45 -17.95
CA ASP A 100 -22.11 -23.62 -19.35
C ASP A 100 -23.00 -22.48 -19.85
N THR A 101 -23.84 -21.93 -18.95
CA THR A 101 -24.75 -20.82 -19.25
C THR A 101 -24.82 -19.80 -18.11
N VAL A 102 -24.90 -18.53 -18.47
CA VAL A 102 -24.93 -17.40 -17.53
C VAL A 102 -26.37 -17.12 -17.09
N ILE A 103 -26.63 -17.16 -15.79
CA ILE A 103 -27.93 -16.85 -15.16
C ILE A 103 -28.25 -15.36 -15.36
N GLU A 104 -29.40 -15.07 -15.97
CA GLU A 104 -29.91 -13.71 -16.17
C GLU A 104 -28.90 -12.78 -16.88
N GLY A 105 -28.00 -13.33 -17.71
CA GLY A 105 -26.94 -12.56 -18.38
C GLY A 105 -25.88 -11.95 -17.44
N SER A 106 -25.87 -12.33 -16.15
CA SER A 106 -24.93 -11.85 -15.14
C SER A 106 -23.90 -12.93 -14.76
N LEU A 107 -22.62 -12.61 -14.95
CA LEU A 107 -21.52 -13.46 -14.50
C LEU A 107 -21.59 -13.65 -13.00
N PHE A 108 -21.84 -12.58 -12.23
CA PHE A 108 -21.87 -12.66 -10.77
C PHE A 108 -23.01 -13.52 -10.23
N LYS A 109 -24.21 -13.45 -10.83
CA LYS A 109 -25.36 -14.32 -10.48
C LYS A 109 -25.09 -15.79 -10.80
N SER A 110 -24.19 -16.07 -11.73
CA SER A 110 -23.80 -17.43 -12.14
C SER A 110 -22.71 -18.06 -11.27
N LEU A 111 -22.07 -17.26 -10.40
CA LEU A 111 -21.01 -17.75 -9.53
C LEU A 111 -21.58 -18.53 -8.34
N SER A 112 -20.79 -19.48 -7.84
CA SER A 112 -21.09 -20.23 -6.63
C SER A 112 -19.85 -20.30 -5.72
N ARG A 113 -20.03 -20.78 -4.48
CA ARG A 113 -18.92 -20.86 -3.51
C ARG A 113 -17.74 -21.71 -4.00
N ARG A 114 -17.99 -22.72 -4.83
CA ARG A 114 -16.93 -23.57 -5.39
C ARG A 114 -16.09 -22.83 -6.44
N HIS A 115 -16.70 -21.96 -7.24
CA HIS A 115 -16.01 -21.19 -8.29
C HIS A 115 -14.98 -20.23 -7.68
N VAL A 116 -15.34 -19.52 -6.61
CA VAL A 116 -14.39 -18.62 -5.93
C VAL A 116 -13.28 -19.37 -5.20
N ARG A 117 -13.55 -20.58 -4.72
CA ARG A 117 -12.53 -21.45 -4.11
C ARG A 117 -11.52 -21.94 -5.15
N ARG A 118 -12.02 -22.42 -6.29
CA ARG A 118 -11.18 -22.82 -7.43
C ARG A 118 -10.36 -21.65 -7.96
N TYR A 119 -10.98 -20.47 -8.13
CA TYR A 119 -10.26 -19.25 -8.49
C TYR A 119 -9.15 -18.92 -7.49
N GLN A 120 -9.42 -19.00 -6.18
CA GLN A 120 -8.41 -18.71 -5.16
C GLN A 120 -7.24 -19.68 -5.22
N GLN A 121 -7.50 -20.98 -5.42
CA GLN A 121 -6.48 -21.99 -5.58
C GLN A 121 -5.64 -21.77 -6.86
N TRP A 122 -6.32 -21.60 -8.00
CA TRP A 122 -5.67 -21.29 -9.27
C TRP A 122 -4.84 -20.01 -9.19
N LEU A 123 -5.33 -18.96 -8.51
CA LEU A 123 -4.61 -17.71 -8.31
C LEU A 123 -3.29 -17.93 -7.55
N ALA A 124 -3.30 -18.80 -6.54
CA ALA A 124 -2.14 -19.11 -5.70
C ALA A 124 -1.13 -20.02 -6.41
N GLU A 125 -1.59 -20.95 -7.25
CA GLU A 125 -0.77 -22.05 -7.77
C GLU A 125 -0.42 -21.93 -9.26
N SER A 126 -1.27 -21.31 -10.08
CA SER A 126 -1.22 -21.49 -11.54
C SER A 126 -1.56 -20.25 -12.39
N SER A 127 -1.85 -19.10 -11.77
CA SER A 127 -2.14 -17.85 -12.51
C SER A 127 -0.98 -17.40 -13.41
N PRO A 128 -1.24 -16.56 -14.44
CA PRO A 128 -0.18 -16.03 -15.33
C PRO A 128 0.97 -15.35 -14.57
N TYR A 129 0.66 -14.69 -13.46
CA TYR A 129 1.69 -14.13 -12.58
C TYR A 129 2.55 -15.23 -11.96
N VAL A 130 1.94 -16.28 -11.40
CA VAL A 130 2.69 -17.37 -10.76
C VAL A 130 3.59 -18.09 -11.77
N LYS A 131 3.07 -18.35 -12.97
CA LYS A 131 3.84 -18.93 -14.08
C LYS A 131 5.04 -18.08 -14.50
N SER A 132 4.96 -16.74 -14.38
CA SER A 132 6.00 -15.82 -14.87
C SER A 132 6.93 -15.24 -13.79
N LYS A 133 6.47 -15.15 -12.54
CA LYS A 133 7.14 -14.46 -11.43
C LYS A 133 7.23 -15.30 -10.16
N GLY A 134 6.68 -16.51 -10.14
CA GLY A 134 6.60 -17.37 -8.96
C GLY A 134 5.44 -17.02 -8.03
N SER A 135 5.35 -17.73 -6.90
CA SER A 135 4.23 -17.63 -5.97
C SER A 135 4.04 -16.22 -5.40
N TYR A 136 2.78 -15.83 -5.23
CA TYR A 136 2.44 -14.64 -4.47
C TYR A 136 2.83 -14.79 -3.00
N SER A 137 3.21 -13.70 -2.34
CA SER A 137 3.32 -13.69 -0.89
C SER A 137 1.95 -13.87 -0.22
N ALA A 138 1.92 -14.49 0.96
CA ALA A 138 0.69 -14.69 1.74
C ALA A 138 -0.09 -13.39 1.95
N ALA A 139 0.62 -12.29 2.25
CA ALA A 139 0.04 -10.96 2.39
C ALA A 139 -0.61 -10.42 1.11
N THR A 140 -0.07 -10.76 -0.07
CA THR A 140 -0.65 -10.37 -1.35
C THR A 140 -1.92 -11.15 -1.65
N LEU A 141 -1.90 -12.48 -1.48
CA LEU A 141 -3.09 -13.33 -1.63
C LEU A 141 -4.20 -12.94 -0.67
N ALA A 142 -3.86 -12.69 0.61
CA ALA A 142 -4.82 -12.23 1.61
C ALA A 142 -5.48 -10.92 1.21
N ARG A 143 -4.70 -9.94 0.74
CA ARG A 143 -5.23 -8.66 0.27
C ARG A 143 -6.17 -8.81 -0.91
N LYS A 144 -5.77 -9.55 -1.95
CA LYS A 144 -6.62 -9.84 -3.11
C LYS A 144 -7.93 -10.48 -2.66
N THR A 145 -7.84 -11.49 -1.80
CA THR A 145 -9.01 -12.19 -1.22
C THR A 145 -9.92 -11.24 -0.42
N ILE A 146 -9.38 -10.33 0.39
CA ILE A 146 -10.18 -9.37 1.18
C ILE A 146 -11.00 -8.45 0.28
N ILE A 147 -10.42 -7.93 -0.80
CA ILE A 147 -11.13 -7.07 -1.75
C ILE A 147 -12.28 -7.84 -2.42
N LEU A 148 -12.02 -9.07 -2.88
CA LEU A 148 -13.04 -9.92 -3.50
C LEU A 148 -14.15 -10.30 -2.51
N LYS A 149 -13.79 -10.67 -1.27
CA LYS A 149 -14.75 -10.93 -0.19
C LYS A 149 -15.63 -9.71 0.07
N SER A 150 -15.04 -8.52 0.16
CA SER A 150 -15.78 -7.27 0.40
C SER A 150 -16.77 -6.98 -0.72
N PHE A 151 -16.37 -7.14 -1.97
CA PHE A 151 -17.26 -6.95 -3.13
C PHE A 151 -18.39 -7.99 -3.17
N LEU A 152 -18.07 -9.27 -3.03
CA LEU A 152 -19.06 -10.35 -3.07
C LEU A 152 -19.95 -10.41 -1.81
N SER A 153 -19.51 -9.86 -0.68
CA SER A 153 -20.40 -9.59 0.45
C SER A 153 -21.37 -8.48 0.09
N PHE A 154 -20.87 -7.36 -0.45
CA PHE A 154 -21.73 -6.28 -0.90
C PHE A 154 -22.81 -6.74 -1.89
N LEU A 155 -22.48 -7.56 -2.89
CA LEU A 155 -23.49 -8.09 -3.83
C LEU A 155 -24.57 -8.93 -3.13
N TYR A 156 -24.21 -9.66 -2.07
CA TYR A 156 -25.14 -10.48 -1.31
C TYR A 156 -26.00 -9.60 -0.39
N ASP A 157 -25.37 -8.69 0.33
CA ASP A 157 -26.02 -7.76 1.26
C ASP A 157 -26.99 -6.80 0.51
N SER A 158 -26.71 -6.53 -0.78
CA SER A 158 -27.58 -5.76 -1.66
C SER A 158 -28.69 -6.58 -2.33
N GLY A 159 -28.77 -7.90 -2.09
CA GLY A 159 -29.73 -8.79 -2.73
C GLY A 159 -29.46 -9.10 -4.21
N TYR A 160 -28.34 -8.65 -4.77
CA TYR A 160 -28.01 -8.84 -6.19
C TYR A 160 -27.67 -10.29 -6.53
N ILE A 161 -26.98 -10.97 -5.60
CA ILE A 161 -26.76 -12.43 -5.64
C ILE A 161 -27.52 -13.09 -4.48
N LYS A 162 -28.06 -14.29 -4.72
CA LYS A 162 -28.90 -15.00 -3.74
C LYS A 162 -28.10 -15.76 -2.68
N GLU A 163 -26.87 -16.13 -3.01
CA GLU A 163 -26.00 -16.93 -2.12
C GLU A 163 -24.81 -16.10 -1.64
N PRO A 164 -24.33 -16.28 -0.39
CA PRO A 164 -23.15 -15.59 0.13
C PRO A 164 -21.87 -16.24 -0.44
N ILE A 165 -21.58 -15.99 -1.72
CA ILE A 165 -20.45 -16.58 -2.46
C ILE A 165 -19.11 -16.28 -1.77
N HIS A 166 -18.96 -15.11 -1.15
CA HIS A 166 -17.75 -14.69 -0.42
C HIS A 166 -17.33 -15.67 0.70
N LYS A 167 -18.25 -16.48 1.24
CA LYS A 167 -17.96 -17.52 2.23
C LYS A 167 -17.23 -18.74 1.64
N GLY A 168 -17.13 -18.85 0.31
CA GLY A 168 -16.39 -19.91 -0.37
C GLY A 168 -14.87 -19.77 -0.30
N PHE A 169 -14.36 -18.55 -0.12
CA PHE A 169 -12.94 -18.27 0.00
C PHE A 169 -12.36 -18.77 1.31
N LEU A 170 -11.24 -19.48 1.21
CA LEU A 170 -10.40 -19.85 2.34
C LEU A 170 -9.80 -18.61 3.01
N THR A 171 -9.62 -18.70 4.32
CA THR A 171 -8.95 -17.65 5.09
C THR A 171 -7.45 -17.71 4.83
N ALA A 172 -6.94 -16.72 4.10
CA ALA A 172 -5.50 -16.50 3.98
C ALA A 172 -5.01 -15.86 5.29
N THR A 173 -4.56 -16.69 6.23
CA THR A 173 -3.95 -16.22 7.48
C THR A 173 -2.54 -15.76 7.19
N VAL A 174 -2.27 -14.47 7.36
CA VAL A 174 -0.91 -13.92 7.29
C VAL A 174 -0.28 -14.05 8.68
N ARG A 175 0.65 -14.99 8.82
CA ARG A 175 1.42 -15.18 10.05
C ARG A 175 2.44 -14.06 10.23
N LYS A 176 3.00 -13.93 11.43
CA LYS A 176 4.06 -12.95 11.73
C LYS A 176 5.28 -13.19 10.83
N ASP A 177 5.62 -14.46 10.60
CA ASP A 177 6.79 -14.87 9.80
C ASP A 177 6.64 -14.58 8.30
N ASP A 178 5.41 -14.41 7.81
CA ASP A 178 5.15 -14.02 6.42
C ASP A 178 5.50 -12.54 6.15
N ARG A 179 5.77 -11.75 7.19
CA ARG A 179 6.13 -10.34 7.05
C ARG A 179 7.61 -10.21 6.70
N PRO A 180 7.97 -9.45 5.65
CA PRO A 180 9.37 -9.26 5.28
C PRO A 180 10.13 -8.61 6.42
N ASN A 181 11.37 -9.05 6.66
CA ASN A 181 12.24 -8.41 7.63
C ASN A 181 12.69 -7.03 7.12
N ARG A 182 12.17 -5.97 7.73
CA ARG A 182 12.48 -4.57 7.40
C ARG A 182 13.39 -3.91 8.41
N ASP A 183 13.96 -4.66 9.34
CA ASP A 183 14.82 -4.11 10.37
C ASP A 183 16.10 -3.60 9.72
N LEU A 184 16.53 -2.40 10.10
CA LEU A 184 17.76 -1.79 9.64
C LEU A 184 18.33 -0.99 10.81
N GLY A 185 19.41 -1.48 11.39
CA GLY A 185 20.03 -0.91 12.58
C GLY A 185 20.91 0.31 12.27
N PRO A 186 21.37 1.04 13.31
CA PRO A 186 22.23 2.21 13.14
C PRO A 186 23.49 1.93 12.33
N LYS A 187 24.16 0.79 12.56
CA LYS A 187 25.39 0.40 11.86
C LYS A 187 25.17 0.25 10.35
N GLU A 188 24.10 -0.43 9.94
CA GLU A 188 23.76 -0.64 8.53
C GLU A 188 23.41 0.68 7.83
N VAL A 189 22.70 1.59 8.51
CA VAL A 189 22.44 2.94 7.98
C VAL A 189 23.72 3.74 7.79
N ILE A 190 24.62 3.70 8.77
CA ILE A 190 25.92 4.39 8.68
C ILE A 190 26.72 3.85 7.50
N MET A 191 26.80 2.52 7.33
CA MET A 191 27.47 1.91 6.17
C MET A 191 26.90 2.41 4.84
N LEU A 192 25.58 2.52 4.70
CA LEU A 192 24.94 3.06 3.50
C LEU A 192 25.30 4.55 3.28
N LEU A 193 25.19 5.37 4.32
CA LEU A 193 25.51 6.80 4.25
C LEU A 193 26.98 7.03 3.91
N ASP A 194 27.89 6.29 4.53
CA ASP A 194 29.33 6.39 4.28
C ASP A 194 29.68 5.93 2.87
N TYR A 195 29.08 4.83 2.39
CA TYR A 195 29.23 4.37 1.01
C TYR A 195 28.85 5.46 0.00
N PHE A 196 27.63 6.00 0.09
CA PHE A 196 27.19 7.03 -0.88
C PHE A 196 27.90 8.37 -0.71
N ARG A 197 28.46 8.67 0.47
CA ARG A 197 29.37 9.81 0.66
C ARG A 197 30.69 9.58 -0.07
N GLN A 198 31.32 8.42 0.10
CA GLN A 198 32.59 8.08 -0.55
C GLN A 198 32.46 8.02 -2.08
N GLN A 199 31.34 7.54 -2.59
CA GLN A 199 31.03 7.54 -4.02
C GLN A 199 30.63 8.93 -4.57
N ASN A 200 30.69 9.98 -3.75
CA ASN A 200 30.24 11.33 -4.08
C ASN A 200 28.85 11.34 -4.74
N HIS A 201 27.90 10.59 -4.16
CA HIS A 201 26.56 10.39 -4.70
C HIS A 201 25.51 11.13 -3.83
N PRO A 202 25.43 12.48 -3.90
CA PRO A 202 24.62 13.31 -3.00
C PRO A 202 23.12 13.01 -3.04
N ILE A 203 22.62 12.54 -4.20
CA ILE A 203 21.20 12.27 -4.41
C ILE A 203 20.70 11.15 -3.49
N VAL A 204 21.30 9.95 -3.58
CA VAL A 204 20.93 8.80 -2.75
C VAL A 204 21.28 9.05 -1.29
N PHE A 205 22.42 9.70 -1.01
CA PHE A 205 22.79 10.10 0.35
C PHE A 205 21.68 10.92 1.01
N ALA A 206 21.22 11.99 0.36
CA ALA A 206 20.19 12.86 0.92
C ALA A 206 18.84 12.13 1.09
N ILE A 207 18.44 11.28 0.14
CA ILE A 207 17.22 10.46 0.26
C ILE A 207 17.30 9.55 1.49
N ILE A 208 18.39 8.80 1.65
CA ILE A 208 18.59 7.89 2.80
C ILE A 208 18.62 8.68 4.11
N HIS A 209 19.38 9.77 4.13
CA HIS A 209 19.56 10.59 5.32
C HIS A 209 18.20 11.14 5.79
N LEU A 210 17.42 11.76 4.91
CA LEU A 210 16.12 12.32 5.27
C LEU A 210 15.12 11.26 5.67
N LEU A 211 14.98 10.16 4.91
CA LEU A 211 14.05 9.09 5.26
C LEU A 211 14.36 8.49 6.64
N THR A 212 15.64 8.36 6.98
CA THR A 212 16.09 7.81 8.26
C THR A 212 15.86 8.81 9.40
N THR A 213 16.20 10.10 9.24
CA THR A 213 16.13 11.07 10.34
C THR A 213 14.72 11.60 10.60
N THR A 214 13.82 11.51 9.63
CA THR A 214 12.44 12.02 9.73
C THR A 214 11.39 10.93 9.90
N GLY A 215 11.73 9.68 9.55
CA GLY A 215 10.77 8.57 9.55
C GLY A 215 9.60 8.75 8.58
N LEU A 216 9.74 9.59 7.54
CA LEU A 216 8.68 9.83 6.54
C LEU A 216 8.19 8.54 5.86
N ARG A 217 6.90 8.50 5.49
CA ARG A 217 6.41 7.49 4.54
C ARG A 217 6.93 7.83 3.14
N ASN A 218 7.08 6.80 2.31
CA ASN A 218 7.50 6.94 0.91
C ASN A 218 6.65 7.98 0.14
N GLU A 219 5.33 7.95 0.31
CA GLU A 219 4.43 8.91 -0.35
C GLU A 219 4.55 10.33 0.20
N GLU A 220 4.82 10.48 1.49
CA GLU A 220 4.98 11.79 2.12
C GLU A 220 6.25 12.45 1.58
N PHE A 221 7.36 11.71 1.53
CA PHE A 221 8.62 12.18 0.93
C PHE A 221 8.44 12.62 -0.53
N CYS A 222 7.75 11.81 -1.35
CA CYS A 222 7.50 12.12 -2.76
C CYS A 222 6.66 13.38 -3.00
N LYS A 223 5.86 13.81 -2.02
CA LYS A 223 4.94 14.94 -2.12
C LYS A 223 5.47 16.23 -1.50
N LEU A 224 6.62 16.19 -0.83
CA LEU A 224 7.21 17.38 -0.21
C LEU A 224 7.49 18.45 -1.26
N THR A 225 7.08 19.67 -0.95
CA THR A 225 7.38 20.88 -1.71
C THR A 225 8.35 21.77 -0.94
N VAL A 226 8.97 22.73 -1.63
CA VAL A 226 9.82 23.75 -0.99
C VAL A 226 9.05 24.50 0.11
N GLY A 227 7.76 24.78 -0.11
CA GLY A 227 6.90 25.47 0.86
C GLY A 227 6.59 24.66 2.13
N ASP A 228 6.81 23.34 2.11
CA ASP A 228 6.67 22.49 3.30
C ASP A 228 7.89 22.58 4.21
N LEU A 229 9.05 23.02 3.72
CA LEU A 229 10.23 23.32 4.53
C LEU A 229 10.09 24.74 5.11
N GLN A 230 9.91 24.82 6.42
CA GLN A 230 9.63 26.07 7.11
C GLN A 230 10.66 26.31 8.21
N TYR A 231 10.95 27.58 8.46
CA TYR A 231 11.78 28.00 9.58
C TYR A 231 10.87 28.36 10.75
N ASP A 232 11.17 27.84 11.93
CA ASP A 232 10.54 28.23 13.18
C ASP A 232 11.48 29.16 13.93
N SER A 233 11.07 30.42 14.09
CA SER A 233 11.82 31.42 14.83
C SER A 233 11.87 31.14 16.33
N LEU A 234 10.91 30.37 16.88
CA LEU A 234 10.87 30.05 18.31
C LEU A 234 11.92 29.00 18.67
N SER A 235 12.02 27.93 17.88
CA SER A 235 13.03 26.89 18.06
C SER A 235 14.36 27.17 17.37
N ASN A 236 14.46 28.28 16.62
CA ASN A 236 15.62 28.66 15.82
C ASN A 236 16.09 27.51 14.90
N GLY A 237 15.13 26.87 14.22
CA GLY A 237 15.36 25.65 13.47
C GLY A 237 14.37 25.43 12.33
N TYR A 238 14.67 24.47 11.46
CA TYR A 238 13.78 24.12 10.36
C TYR A 238 12.87 22.95 10.72
N TYR A 239 11.70 22.89 10.10
CA TYR A 239 10.81 21.74 10.17
C TYR A 239 10.11 21.49 8.83
N LEU A 240 9.65 20.26 8.62
CA LEU A 240 8.78 19.90 7.51
C LEU A 240 7.32 19.88 7.95
N ASN A 241 6.44 20.57 7.24
CA ASN A 241 4.99 20.50 7.44
C ASN A 241 4.39 19.41 6.54
N VAL A 242 4.26 18.20 7.08
CA VAL A 242 3.97 17.00 6.30
C VAL A 242 2.48 16.67 6.32
N LEU A 243 1.89 16.43 5.15
CA LEU A 243 0.52 15.96 5.01
C LEU A 243 0.46 14.42 5.05
N GLY A 244 -0.09 13.87 6.12
CA GLY A 244 -0.25 12.42 6.34
C GLY A 244 -1.57 11.85 5.84
N LYS A 245 -1.85 10.60 6.24
CA LYS A 245 -3.13 9.90 5.93
C LYS A 245 -4.31 10.65 6.56
N GLY A 246 -5.43 10.73 5.83
CA GLY A 246 -6.64 11.41 6.29
C GLY A 246 -6.51 12.94 6.31
N ASN A 247 -5.62 13.51 5.47
CA ASN A 247 -5.39 14.95 5.36
C ASN A 247 -4.87 15.61 6.66
N LYS A 248 -4.35 14.83 7.60
CA LYS A 248 -3.80 15.32 8.88
C LYS A 248 -2.37 15.81 8.69
N ARG A 249 -2.11 17.07 9.05
CA ARG A 249 -0.75 17.63 9.04
C ARG A 249 0.02 17.31 10.32
N ARG A 250 1.34 17.13 10.20
CA ARG A 250 2.27 17.07 11.33
C ARG A 250 3.56 17.79 10.99
N GLN A 251 4.16 18.44 11.99
CA GLN A 251 5.44 19.10 11.85
C GLN A 251 6.56 18.14 12.27
N ILE A 252 7.60 18.03 11.44
CA ILE A 252 8.78 17.20 11.72
C ILE A 252 10.00 18.12 11.81
N PRO A 253 10.54 18.37 13.01
CA PRO A 253 11.76 19.15 13.17
C PRO A 253 12.94 18.52 12.40
N LEU A 254 13.76 19.37 11.80
CA LEU A 254 14.97 18.99 11.08
C LEU A 254 16.20 19.49 11.81
N ARG A 255 17.23 18.65 11.86
CA ARG A 255 18.57 19.09 12.23
C ARG A 255 19.24 19.78 11.04
N GLU A 256 20.19 20.67 11.31
CA GLU A 256 20.94 21.43 10.30
C GLU A 256 21.49 20.53 9.18
N LYS A 257 22.14 19.40 9.54
CA LYS A 257 22.67 18.43 8.55
C LYS A 257 21.60 17.87 7.60
N SER A 258 20.34 17.76 8.03
CA SER A 258 19.24 17.34 7.15
C SER A 258 18.88 18.45 6.15
N VAL A 259 18.89 19.71 6.58
CA VAL A 259 18.69 20.87 5.69
C VAL A 259 19.84 20.98 4.69
N ASP A 260 21.09 20.76 5.13
CA ASP A 260 22.24 20.77 4.22
C ASP A 260 22.17 19.65 3.19
N SER A 261 21.67 18.47 3.58
CA SER A 261 21.45 17.37 2.63
C SER A 261 20.40 17.72 1.58
N ILE A 262 19.36 18.48 1.95
CA ILE A 262 18.38 19.02 0.99
C ILE A 262 19.05 20.00 0.04
N ARG A 263 19.84 20.96 0.54
CA ARG A 263 20.56 21.94 -0.29
C ARG A 263 21.51 21.27 -1.28
N VAL A 264 22.32 20.33 -0.80
CA VAL A 264 23.26 19.55 -1.62
C VAL A 264 22.53 18.71 -2.66
N PHE A 265 21.40 18.09 -2.32
CA PHE A 265 20.56 17.39 -3.29
C PHE A 265 20.08 18.32 -4.40
N ARG A 266 19.55 19.50 -4.03
CA ARG A 266 19.00 20.47 -4.98
C ARG A 266 20.07 20.99 -5.93
N ASN A 267 21.23 21.36 -5.38
CA ASN A 267 22.38 21.77 -6.17
C ASN A 267 22.83 20.68 -7.16
N ALA A 268 22.93 19.42 -6.71
CA ALA A 268 23.29 18.28 -7.56
C ALA A 268 22.23 17.96 -8.63
N ARG A 269 21.01 18.49 -8.51
CA ARG A 269 19.95 18.43 -9.53
C ARG A 269 19.89 19.67 -10.42
N GLY A 270 20.77 20.66 -10.22
CA GLY A 270 20.73 21.94 -10.92
C GLY A 270 19.46 22.76 -10.60
N LEU A 271 18.86 22.52 -9.42
CA LEU A 271 17.70 23.28 -8.97
C LEU A 271 18.14 24.54 -8.24
N GLU A 272 17.26 25.55 -8.24
CA GLU A 272 17.44 26.77 -7.46
C GLU A 272 17.62 26.46 -5.98
N ASP A 273 18.42 27.29 -5.29
CA ASP A 273 18.54 27.21 -3.84
C ASP A 273 17.18 27.44 -3.15
N LEU A 274 17.04 26.92 -1.93
CA LEU A 274 15.81 27.02 -1.14
C LEU A 274 15.29 28.45 -0.99
N ALA A 275 16.18 29.46 -0.94
CA ALA A 275 15.78 30.86 -0.82
C ALA A 275 15.17 31.45 -2.10
N ALA A 276 15.54 30.93 -3.27
CA ALA A 276 15.07 31.43 -4.57
C ALA A 276 13.92 30.59 -5.16
N ALA A 277 13.87 29.30 -4.81
CA ALA A 277 12.91 28.36 -5.37
C ALA A 277 11.45 28.70 -5.03
N LYS A 278 10.53 28.45 -5.97
CA LYS A 278 9.10 28.65 -5.73
C LYS A 278 8.60 27.64 -4.69
N LYS A 279 7.75 28.09 -3.77
CA LYS A 279 7.15 27.25 -2.72
C LYS A 279 6.40 26.02 -3.25
N THR A 280 5.86 26.09 -4.47
CA THR A 280 5.11 24.99 -5.10
C THR A 280 6.01 23.95 -5.77
N GLU A 281 7.30 24.21 -5.92
CA GLU A 281 8.23 23.25 -6.52
C GLU A 281 8.44 22.03 -5.61
N PRO A 282 8.67 20.84 -6.20
CA PRO A 282 9.06 19.68 -5.42
C PRO A 282 10.36 19.93 -4.66
N LEU A 283 10.40 19.48 -3.41
CA LEU A 283 11.62 19.54 -2.60
C LEU A 283 12.67 18.56 -3.15
N PHE A 284 12.22 17.39 -3.64
CA PHE A 284 13.04 16.35 -4.25
C PHE A 284 12.54 15.99 -5.64
N THR A 285 13.46 15.87 -6.60
CA THR A 285 13.14 15.61 -8.00
C THR A 285 13.95 14.46 -8.58
N THR A 286 13.34 13.80 -9.57
CA THR A 286 14.07 12.93 -10.50
C THR A 286 15.06 13.76 -11.33
N ASN A 287 15.92 13.10 -12.12
CA ASN A 287 16.80 13.78 -13.06
C ASN A 287 16.06 14.62 -14.14
N THR A 288 14.75 14.42 -14.30
CA THR A 288 13.90 15.20 -15.23
C THR A 288 13.26 16.43 -14.59
N GLY A 289 13.58 16.74 -13.33
CA GLY A 289 12.98 17.86 -12.58
C GLY A 289 11.56 17.57 -12.04
N LYS A 290 10.94 16.45 -12.44
CA LYS A 290 9.63 16.02 -11.92
C LYS A 290 9.73 15.44 -10.50
N PRO A 291 8.69 15.55 -9.67
CA PRO A 291 8.65 14.86 -8.37
C PRO A 291 8.75 13.35 -8.56
N TYR A 292 9.32 12.67 -7.57
CA TYR A 292 9.34 11.22 -7.56
C TYR A 292 7.92 10.65 -7.46
N SER A 293 7.59 9.64 -8.26
CA SER A 293 6.46 8.78 -7.94
C SER A 293 6.87 7.78 -6.84
N PRO A 294 5.96 7.36 -5.93
CA PRO A 294 6.32 6.41 -4.87
C PRO A 294 6.89 5.09 -5.39
N SER A 295 6.36 4.59 -6.51
CA SER A 295 6.86 3.38 -7.17
C SER A 295 8.27 3.59 -7.71
N TYR A 296 8.50 4.71 -8.42
CA TYR A 296 9.81 5.01 -8.98
C TYR A 296 10.87 5.22 -7.90
N LEU A 297 10.57 5.98 -6.83
CA LEU A 297 11.50 6.16 -5.71
C LEU A 297 11.88 4.83 -5.07
N SER A 298 10.90 3.96 -4.83
CA SER A 298 11.15 2.64 -4.24
C SER A 298 12.08 1.80 -5.13
N GLN A 299 11.80 1.74 -6.43
CA GLN A 299 12.63 0.97 -7.38
C GLN A 299 14.03 1.57 -7.53
N TYR A 300 14.12 2.90 -7.69
CA TYR A 300 15.38 3.61 -7.83
C TYR A 300 16.27 3.41 -6.60
N LEU A 301 15.75 3.67 -5.40
CA LEU A 301 16.51 3.56 -4.17
C LEU A 301 16.96 2.12 -3.91
N THR A 302 16.06 1.16 -4.08
CA THR A 302 16.38 -0.27 -3.92
C THR A 302 17.50 -0.69 -4.88
N LYS A 303 17.39 -0.30 -6.15
CA LYS A 303 18.40 -0.61 -7.18
C LYS A 303 19.75 0.02 -6.85
N MET A 304 19.77 1.27 -6.40
CA MET A 304 21.01 1.96 -6.04
C MET A 304 21.68 1.33 -4.82
N ILE A 305 20.90 0.94 -3.80
CA ILE A 305 21.41 0.26 -2.61
C ILE A 305 21.94 -1.13 -2.95
N ASN A 306 21.21 -1.92 -3.74
CA ASN A 306 21.69 -3.24 -4.15
C ASN A 306 23.02 -3.18 -4.90
N ARG A 307 23.25 -2.14 -5.71
CA ARG A 307 24.52 -1.92 -6.43
C ARG A 307 25.70 -1.53 -5.54
N SER A 308 25.47 -1.30 -4.24
CA SER A 308 26.56 -1.02 -3.30
C SER A 308 27.33 -2.27 -2.89
N ASP A 309 26.75 -3.46 -3.11
CA ASP A 309 27.30 -4.76 -2.72
C ASP A 309 27.84 -4.80 -1.26
N LEU A 310 27.24 -4.00 -0.37
CA LEU A 310 27.63 -3.95 1.03
C LEU A 310 27.36 -5.31 1.71
N PRO A 311 28.30 -5.84 2.51
CA PRO A 311 28.21 -7.20 3.05
C PRO A 311 26.92 -7.51 3.81
N PHE A 312 26.36 -6.55 4.54
CA PHE A 312 25.13 -6.81 5.30
C PHE A 312 23.93 -7.14 4.39
N LEU A 313 23.94 -6.70 3.13
CA LEU A 313 22.85 -6.95 2.17
C LEU A 313 22.70 -8.42 1.82
N SER A 314 23.78 -9.22 1.82
CA SER A 314 23.73 -10.65 1.49
C SER A 314 23.03 -11.49 2.55
N PHE A 315 22.95 -11.00 3.79
CA PHE A 315 22.30 -11.70 4.90
C PHE A 315 20.82 -11.34 5.06
N ARG A 316 20.27 -10.50 4.16
CA ARG A 316 18.88 -10.03 4.26
C ARG A 316 17.96 -10.89 3.41
N SER A 317 16.83 -11.28 3.99
CA SER A 317 15.72 -11.93 3.27
C SER A 317 14.87 -10.95 2.46
N SER A 318 15.08 -9.64 2.60
CA SER A 318 14.36 -8.63 1.84
C SER A 318 15.18 -7.38 1.54
N HIS A 319 14.86 -6.77 0.40
CA HIS A 319 15.49 -5.57 -0.11
C HIS A 319 15.32 -4.34 0.81
N VAL A 320 16.32 -3.46 0.80
CA VAL A 320 16.23 -2.15 1.47
C VAL A 320 15.47 -1.18 0.58
N SER A 321 14.36 -0.66 1.09
CA SER A 321 13.45 0.27 0.39
C SER A 321 13.16 1.50 1.27
N PRO A 322 12.46 2.54 0.76
CA PRO A 322 12.09 3.70 1.59
C PRO A 322 11.39 3.34 2.91
N HIS A 323 10.55 2.30 2.90
CA HIS A 323 9.88 1.83 4.11
C HIS A 323 10.83 1.20 5.13
N THR A 324 11.95 0.61 4.69
CA THR A 324 13.00 0.08 5.56
C THR A 324 13.63 1.19 6.41
N PHE A 325 13.85 2.39 5.85
CA PHE A 325 14.38 3.53 6.60
C PHE A 325 13.40 4.09 7.63
N ARG A 326 12.09 4.02 7.36
CA ARG A 326 11.08 4.34 8.38
C ARG A 326 11.08 3.34 9.54
N HIS A 327 11.33 2.06 9.28
CA HIS A 327 11.60 1.09 10.34
C HIS A 327 12.88 1.41 11.09
N SER A 328 13.93 1.78 10.37
CA SER A 328 15.18 2.22 10.99
C SER A 328 14.98 3.41 11.93
N PHE A 329 14.19 4.42 11.56
CA PHE A 329 13.86 5.54 12.46
C PHE A 329 13.25 5.04 13.79
N ALA A 330 12.30 4.11 13.72
CA ALA A 330 11.67 3.55 14.92
C ALA A 330 12.70 2.81 15.79
N ILE A 331 13.49 1.92 15.17
CA ILE A 331 14.52 1.11 15.83
C ILE A 331 15.59 2.01 16.46
N ILE A 332 16.14 2.97 15.71
CA ILE A 332 17.15 3.92 16.19
C ILE A 332 16.59 4.75 17.36
N SER A 333 15.33 5.19 17.27
CA SER A 333 14.69 5.96 18.35
C SER A 333 14.51 5.12 19.62
N HIS A 334 14.11 3.87 19.48
CA HIS A 334 14.00 2.93 20.60
C HIS A 334 15.36 2.66 21.25
N ILE A 335 16.38 2.34 20.46
CA ILE A 335 17.77 2.16 20.94
C ILE A 335 18.30 3.44 21.64
N SER A 336 17.83 4.61 21.22
CA SER A 336 18.15 5.89 21.83
C SER A 336 17.32 6.19 23.10
N ASN A 337 16.60 5.20 23.65
CA ASN A 337 15.74 5.32 24.83
C ASN A 337 14.65 6.39 24.70
N ILE A 338 14.14 6.60 23.48
CA ILE A 338 13.01 7.51 23.26
C ILE A 338 11.71 6.79 23.60
N ASP A 339 10.88 7.45 24.40
CA ASP A 339 9.54 6.98 24.76
C ASP A 339 8.70 6.58 23.54
N ILE A 340 8.03 5.42 23.63
CA ILE A 340 7.27 4.82 22.53
C ILE A 340 6.12 5.71 22.05
N TYR A 341 5.52 6.50 22.94
CA TYR A 341 4.47 7.44 22.57
C TYR A 341 5.03 8.61 21.75
N LYS A 342 6.23 9.12 22.07
CA LYS A 342 6.95 10.08 21.22
C LYS A 342 7.25 9.48 19.84
N ILE A 343 7.77 8.25 19.78
CA ILE A 343 8.05 7.56 18.50
C ILE A 343 6.76 7.43 17.67
N MET A 344 5.65 7.02 18.31
CA MET A 344 4.34 6.89 17.66
C MET A 344 3.88 8.22 17.05
N LYS A 345 4.01 9.33 17.79
CA LYS A 345 3.64 10.67 17.31
C LYS A 345 4.53 11.13 16.16
N SER A 346 5.85 10.93 16.24
CA SER A 346 6.78 11.26 15.15
C SER A 346 6.46 10.51 13.86
N LEU A 347 6.13 9.22 13.97
CA LEU A 347 5.70 8.39 12.85
C LEU A 347 4.29 8.77 12.35
N GLY A 348 3.46 9.45 13.15
CA GLY A 348 2.08 9.74 12.81
C GLY A 348 1.24 8.47 12.73
N HIS A 349 1.36 7.61 13.76
CA HIS A 349 0.48 6.47 13.98
C HIS A 349 -0.67 6.88 14.92
N GLU A 350 -1.88 6.39 14.63
CA GLU A 350 -3.06 6.62 15.49
C GLU A 350 -3.12 5.67 16.68
N LYS A 351 -2.44 4.52 16.57
CA LYS A 351 -2.50 3.39 17.50
C LYS A 351 -1.08 2.93 17.84
N ILE A 352 -0.77 2.73 19.12
CA ILE A 352 0.55 2.31 19.61
C ILE A 352 0.94 0.95 19.02
N GLU A 353 -0.02 0.05 18.84
CA GLU A 353 0.17 -1.29 18.26
C GLU A 353 0.81 -1.20 16.87
N THR A 354 0.50 -0.14 16.12
CA THR A 354 1.12 0.09 14.81
C THR A 354 2.61 0.34 14.96
N THR A 355 3.05 1.11 15.96
CA THR A 355 4.47 1.34 16.27
C THR A 355 5.13 0.08 16.80
N MET A 356 4.45 -0.69 17.65
CA MET A 356 4.99 -1.95 18.19
C MET A 356 5.34 -2.95 17.10
N ILE A 357 4.59 -3.00 15.99
CA ILE A 357 4.94 -3.84 14.82
C ILE A 357 6.32 -3.48 14.24
N TYR A 358 6.76 -2.22 14.32
CA TYR A 358 8.08 -1.81 13.83
C TYR A 358 9.22 -2.25 14.76
N LEU A 359 8.93 -2.46 16.04
CA LEU A 359 9.91 -2.80 17.07
C LEU A 359 9.84 -4.25 17.53
N GLN A 360 8.84 -5.01 17.08
CA GLN A 360 8.50 -6.33 17.62
C GLN A 360 9.71 -7.27 17.73
N LYS A 361 10.50 -7.41 16.65
CA LYS A 361 11.68 -8.30 16.65
C LYS A 361 12.81 -7.81 17.56
N VAL A 362 12.96 -6.49 17.70
CA VAL A 362 13.95 -5.89 18.59
C VAL A 362 13.55 -6.18 20.03
N LEU A 363 12.29 -5.91 20.38
CA LEU A 363 11.73 -6.17 21.71
C LEU A 363 11.76 -7.66 22.07
N GLU A 364 11.41 -8.56 21.14
CA GLU A 364 11.48 -10.01 21.35
C GLU A 364 12.90 -10.49 21.66
N ARG A 365 13.93 -9.85 21.08
CA ARG A 365 15.34 -10.16 21.36
C ARG A 365 15.84 -9.53 22.66
N GLU A 366 15.43 -8.30 22.95
CA GLU A 366 15.82 -7.56 24.16
C GLU A 366 15.17 -8.12 25.43
N GLN A 367 13.93 -8.63 25.33
CA GLN A 367 13.18 -9.21 26.45
C GLN A 367 13.37 -10.74 26.53
N HIS A 368 14.36 -11.29 25.82
CA HIS A 368 14.62 -12.71 25.88
C HIS A 368 15.16 -13.09 27.26
N ALA A 369 14.61 -14.16 27.84
CA ALA A 369 14.91 -14.57 29.23
C ALA A 369 16.41 -14.78 29.51
N ILE A 370 17.22 -15.05 28.48
CA ILE A 370 18.69 -15.19 28.60
C ILE A 370 19.34 -13.97 29.25
N HIS A 371 18.81 -12.77 29.03
CA HIS A 371 19.37 -11.53 29.59
C HIS A 371 19.13 -11.40 31.10
N ASP A 372 18.18 -12.16 31.64
CA ASP A 372 17.86 -12.19 33.08
C ASP A 372 18.51 -13.40 33.78
N TRP A 373 19.28 -14.23 33.07
CA TRP A 373 19.97 -15.37 33.68
C TRP A 373 21.09 -14.86 34.59
N ARG A 374 21.20 -15.44 35.77
CA ARG A 374 22.26 -15.11 36.73
C ARG A 374 23.54 -15.85 36.35
N GLU A 375 24.66 -15.12 36.31
CA GLU A 375 26.01 -15.67 36.00
C GLU A 375 26.34 -16.92 36.83
N GLU A 376 25.88 -17.00 38.08
CA GLU A 376 26.09 -18.14 38.98
C GLU A 376 25.55 -19.49 38.44
N ILE A 377 24.57 -19.47 37.52
CA ILE A 377 23.91 -20.68 37.02
C ILE A 377 24.75 -21.40 35.97
N LEU A 378 25.45 -20.66 35.10
CA LEU A 378 26.24 -21.23 33.99
C LEU A 378 27.68 -20.69 33.93
N GLY A 379 28.10 -19.87 34.89
CA GLY A 379 29.48 -19.38 35.04
C GLY A 379 29.98 -18.66 33.79
N GLU A 380 31.16 -19.05 33.31
CA GLU A 380 31.81 -18.47 32.14
C GLU A 380 31.08 -18.68 30.80
N TYR A 381 30.03 -19.51 30.79
CA TYR A 381 29.29 -19.87 29.58
C TYR A 381 28.09 -18.96 29.28
N ILE A 382 27.78 -17.98 30.13
CA ILE A 382 26.69 -16.99 29.92
C ILE A 382 27.14 -15.55 30.13
#